data_AF-A0A7S9YW52-F1
#
_entry.id   AF-A0A7S9YW52-F1
#
_cell.length_a   1.000
_cell.length_b   1.000
_cell.length_c   1.000
_cell.angle_alpha   90.00
_cell.angle_beta   90.00
_cell.angle_gamma   90.00
#
_symmetry.space_group_name_H-M   'P 1'
#
loop_
_entity.id
_entity.type
_entity.pdbx_description
1 polymer ?
#
loop_
_entity_poly.entity_id
_entity_poly.type
_entity_poly.pdbx_seq_one_letter_code
_entity_poly.pdbx_strand_id
1 'polypeptide(L)' 'MSFFKTAARLAGVAGWLLGWRPDEFWRATPVELEAVLRAARGEEEPGVGVDVAELERLRGVMPD' A
#
# COMPACT_ATOMS: atom_id res chain seq x y z
N MET A 1 0.68 22.86 -13.35
CA MET A 1 1.05 22.71 -11.92
C MET A 1 2.50 22.22 -11.85
N SER A 2 3.32 22.71 -10.93
CA SER A 2 4.69 22.21 -10.80
C SER A 2 4.70 20.84 -10.12
N PHE A 3 5.72 20.03 -10.44
CA PHE A 3 5.98 18.74 -9.79
C PHE A 3 5.97 18.86 -8.26
N PHE A 4 6.66 19.87 -7.73
CA PHE A 4 6.79 20.09 -6.30
C PHE A 4 5.44 20.30 -5.60
N LYS A 5 4.52 21.06 -6.22
CA LYS A 5 3.19 21.30 -5.66
C LYS A 5 2.36 20.01 -5.61
N THR A 6 2.48 19.16 -6.63
CA THR A 6 1.80 17.86 -6.67
C THR A 6 2.41 16.88 -5.66
N ALA A 7 3.73 16.80 -5.57
CA ALA A 7 4.43 15.96 -4.62
C ALA A 7 4.12 16.35 -3.16
N ALA A 8 4.10 17.64 -2.83
CA ALA A 8 3.73 18.12 -1.50
C ALA A 8 2.28 17.75 -1.12
N ARG A 9 1.36 17.82 -2.08
CA ARG A 9 -0.02 17.37 -1.88
C ARG A 9 -0.10 15.86 -1.61
N LEU A 10 0.62 15.06 -2.39
CA LEU A 10 0.68 13.60 -2.22
C LEU A 10 1.32 13.21 -0.88
N ALA A 11 2.37 13.90 -0.45
CA ALA A 11 3.00 13.69 0.85
C ALA A 11 1.99 13.90 2.01
N GLY A 12 1.16 14.95 1.91
CA GLY A 12 0.11 15.19 2.90
C GLY A 12 -0.97 14.10 2.91
N VAL A 13 -1.38 13.63 1.73
CA VAL A 13 -2.34 12.53 1.61
C VAL A 13 -1.77 11.22 2.16
N ALA A 14 -0.52 10.90 1.83
CA ALA A 14 0.17 9.71 2.34
C ALA A 14 0.31 9.75 3.87
N GLY A 15 0.66 10.90 4.44
CA GLY A 15 0.71 11.05 5.90
C GLY A 15 -0.66 10.87 6.58
N TRP A 16 -1.73 11.37 5.97
CA TRP A 16 -3.09 11.24 6.53
C TRP A 16 -3.67 9.82 6.40
N LEU A 17 -3.49 9.17 5.24
CA LEU A 17 -4.09 7.86 4.97
C LEU A 17 -3.24 6.69 5.45
N LEU A 18 -1.91 6.80 5.34
CA LEU A 18 -0.97 5.70 5.57
C LEU A 18 -0.17 5.88 6.87
N GLY A 19 -0.28 7.04 7.53
CA GLY A 19 0.52 7.38 8.72
C GLY A 19 2.00 7.67 8.40
N TRP A 20 2.35 7.82 7.12
CA TRP A 20 3.73 8.05 6.69
C TRP A 20 4.25 9.40 7.17
N ARG A 21 5.47 9.39 7.70
CA ARG A 21 6.26 10.61 7.92
C ARG A 21 6.72 11.18 6.58
N PRO A 22 7.04 12.48 6.50
CA PRO A 22 7.53 13.09 5.26
C PRO A 22 8.73 12.36 4.65
N ASP A 23 9.67 11.89 5.47
CA ASP A 23 10.85 11.13 5.02
C ASP A 23 10.50 9.80 4.33
N GLU A 24 9.43 9.13 4.78
CA GLU A 24 8.99 7.87 4.17
C GLU A 24 8.44 8.12 2.77
N PHE A 25 7.64 9.18 2.59
CA PHE A 25 7.15 9.59 1.28
C PHE A 25 8.27 9.95 0.29
N TRP A 26 9.28 10.71 0.72
CA TRP A 26 10.37 11.13 -0.17
C TRP A 26 11.35 10.01 -0.51
N ARG A 27 11.40 8.94 0.30
CA ARG A 27 12.19 7.74 0.01
C ARG A 27 11.45 6.74 -0.88
N ALA A 28 10.11 6.74 -0.83
CA ALA A 28 9.29 5.86 -1.65
C ALA A 28 9.45 6.20 -3.14
N THR A 29 9.56 5.15 -3.95
CA THR A 29 9.53 5.28 -5.41
C THR A 29 8.09 5.49 -5.90
N PRO A 30 7.90 6.10 -7.10
CA PRO A 30 6.56 6.25 -7.67
C PRO A 30 5.80 4.93 -7.84
N VAL A 31 6.50 3.83 -8.13
CA VAL A 31 5.92 2.49 -8.30
C VAL A 31 5.41 1.94 -6.97
N GLU A 32 6.18 2.09 -5.89
CA GLU A 32 5.73 1.69 -4.54
C GLU A 32 4.52 2.51 -4.09
N LEU A 33 4.52 3.82 -4.36
CA LEU A 33 3.38 4.68 -4.04
C LEU A 33 2.12 4.27 -4.82
N GLU A 34 2.26 3.94 -6.11
CA GLU A 34 1.16 3.43 -6.91
C GLU A 34 0.60 2.12 -6.33
N ALA A 35 1.47 1.17 -5.97
CA ALA A 35 1.07 -0.11 -5.40
C ALA A 35 0.25 0.07 -4.11
N VAL A 36 0.71 0.93 -3.20
CA VAL A 36 0.01 1.22 -1.94
C VAL A 36 -1.33 1.90 -2.19
N LEU A 37 -1.41 2.82 -3.15
CA LEU A 37 -2.67 3.49 -3.49
C LEU A 37 -3.68 2.55 -4.13
N ARG A 38 -3.24 1.59 -4.96
CA ARG A 38 -4.12 0.53 -5.51
C ARG A 38 -4.65 -0.37 -4.40
N ALA A 39 -3.79 -0.81 -3.50
CA ALA A 39 -4.19 -1.61 -2.33
C ALA A 39 -5.21 -0.85 -1.45
N ALA A 40 -4.96 0.43 -1.16
CA ALA A 40 -5.87 1.27 -0.37
C ALA A 40 -7.24 1.49 -1.04
N ARG A 41 -7.32 1.40 -2.38
CA ARG A 41 -8.58 1.49 -3.14
C ARG A 41 -9.31 0.15 -3.26
N GLY A 42 -8.72 -0.94 -2.80
CA GLY A 42 -9.22 -2.29 -3.07
C GLY A 42 -9.15 -2.65 -4.56
N GLU A 43 -8.28 -1.99 -5.32
CA GLU A 43 -8.01 -2.27 -6.75
C GLU A 43 -6.94 -3.37 -6.90
N GLU A 44 -6.87 -4.27 -5.93
CA GLU A 44 -6.08 -5.49 -6.07
C GLU A 44 -6.75 -6.37 -7.12
N GLU A 45 -5.95 -6.89 -8.06
CA GLU A 45 -6.41 -7.92 -9.00
C GLU A 45 -7.08 -9.04 -8.18
N PRO A 46 -8.36 -9.36 -8.44
CA PRO A 46 -9.06 -10.40 -7.70
C PRO A 46 -8.28 -11.72 -7.85
N GLY A 47 -7.73 -12.21 -6.73
CA GLY A 47 -6.94 -13.44 -6.66
C GLY A 47 -5.45 -13.28 -6.33
N VAL A 48 -4.94 -12.06 -6.09
CA VAL A 48 -3.54 -11.85 -5.67
C VAL A 48 -3.36 -11.90 -4.13
N GLY A 49 -4.45 -11.79 -3.37
CA GLY A 49 -4.46 -11.93 -1.91
C GLY A 49 -4.70 -13.37 -1.44
N VAL A 50 -4.13 -13.72 -0.28
CA VAL A 50 -4.50 -14.94 0.46
C VAL A 50 -5.93 -14.77 0.96
N ASP A 51 -6.86 -15.57 0.43
CA ASP A 51 -8.23 -15.59 0.95
C ASP A 51 -8.30 -16.32 2.31
N VAL A 52 -9.42 -16.15 3.03
CA VAL A 52 -9.59 -16.74 4.36
C VAL A 52 -9.50 -18.28 4.32
N ALA A 53 -9.93 -18.92 3.23
CA ALA A 53 -9.87 -20.37 3.09
C ALA A 53 -8.43 -20.85 2.83
N GLU A 54 -7.63 -20.09 2.08
CA GLU A 54 -6.21 -20.28 1.86
C GLU A 54 -5.43 -20.14 3.17
N LEU A 55 -5.74 -19.11 3.96
CA LEU A 55 -5.13 -18.89 5.26
C LEU A 55 -5.40 -20.06 6.22
N GLU A 56 -6.65 -20.53 6.31
CA GLU A 56 -7.01 -21.69 7.13
C GLU A 56 -6.33 -22.98 6.65
N ARG A 57 -6.15 -23.17 5.33
CA ARG A 57 -5.40 -24.31 4.81
C ARG A 57 -3.94 -24.26 5.25
N LEU A 58 -3.27 -23.12 5.07
CA LEU A 58 -1.86 -22.94 5.45
C LEU A 58 -1.64 -23.15 6.95
N ARG A 59 -2.55 -22.66 7.81
CA ARG A 59 -2.52 -22.90 9.26
C ARG A 59 -2.60 -24.38 9.62
N GLY A 60 -3.32 -25.20 8.85
CA GLY A 60 -3.41 -26.64 9.08
C GLY A 60 -2.16 -27.43 8.71
N VAL A 61 -1.28 -26.89 7.84
CA VAL A 61 -0.06 -27.57 7.39
C VAL A 61 1.13 -27.30 8.32
N MET A 62 1.05 -26.26 9.16
CA MET A 62 2.11 -25.87 10.09
C MET A 62 1.67 -26.13 11.54
N PRO A 63 1.94 -27.31 12.11
CA PRO A 63 1.70 -27.56 13.53
C PRO A 63 2.70 -26.76 14.39
N ASP A 64 2.25 -26.29 15.55
CA ASP A 64 3.08 -25.61 16.55
C ASP A 64 4.26 -26.47 17.05
#